data_AF-A0ABD4XJU2-F1
#
_entry.id   AF-A0ABD4XJU2-F1
#
_cell.length_a   1.000
_cell.length_b   1.000
_cell.length_c   1.000
_cell.angle_alpha   90.00
_cell.angle_beta   90.00
_cell.angle_gamma   90.00
#
_symmetry.space_group_name_H-M   'P 1'
#
loop_
_entity.id
_entity.type
_entity.pdbx_description
1 polymer ?
#
loop_
_entity_poly.entity_id
_entity_poly.type
_entity_poly.pdbx_seq_one_letter_code
_entity_poly.pdbx_strand_id
1 'polypeptide(L)'
;MTHSYFIRKTLGIKDKNIHFAEQVTEERINDQNHLVLYGKLTYTPKACEKCGTVNRSSADIVKSGTKLSTLKLTPINWVTVIAVLSI
;
A
#
# COMPACT_ATOMS: atom_id res chain seq x y z
N MET A 1 8.26 -8.09 -8.52
CA MET A 1 8.92 -7.76 -7.21
C MET A 1 9.84 -6.54 -7.27
N THR A 2 10.53 -6.29 -8.38
CA THR A 2 11.46 -5.15 -8.57
C THR A 2 10.76 -3.78 -8.57
N HIS A 3 9.59 -3.66 -9.20
CA HIS A 3 8.87 -2.38 -9.30
C HIS A 3 8.51 -1.77 -7.93
N SER A 4 7.97 -2.57 -7.00
CA SER A 4 7.61 -2.07 -5.67
C SER A 4 8.83 -1.57 -4.89
N TYR A 5 10.01 -2.17 -5.08
CA TYR A 5 11.24 -1.69 -4.44
C TYR A 5 11.61 -0.29 -4.94
N PHE A 6 11.66 -0.09 -6.26
CA PHE A 6 11.99 1.20 -6.85
C PHE A 6 10.96 2.27 -6.48
N ILE A 7 9.66 1.97 -6.60
CA ILE A 7 8.58 2.90 -6.25
C ILE A 7 8.69 3.33 -4.78
N ARG A 8 8.88 2.39 -3.85
CA ARG A 8 9.08 2.73 -2.43
C ARG A 8 10.29 3.64 -2.23
N LYS A 9 11.41 3.34 -2.89
CA LYS A 9 12.64 4.13 -2.76
C LYS A 9 12.50 5.53 -3.34
N THR A 10 11.85 5.67 -4.49
CA THR A 10 11.56 6.96 -5.13
C THR A 10 10.61 7.81 -4.29
N LEU A 11 9.61 7.20 -3.65
CA LEU A 11 8.60 7.90 -2.84
C LEU A 11 8.98 8.03 -1.36
N GLY A 12 10.16 7.56 -0.94
CA GLY A 12 10.60 7.60 0.45
C GLY A 12 9.82 6.69 1.42
N ILE A 13 9.08 5.70 0.90
CA ILE A 13 8.28 4.77 1.71
C ILE A 13 9.20 3.69 2.31
N LYS A 14 9.27 3.64 3.64
CA LYS A 14 10.15 2.71 4.38
C LYS A 14 9.54 1.33 4.62
N ASP A 15 8.21 1.22 4.59
CA ASP A 15 7.52 -0.05 4.86
C ASP A 15 7.71 -1.03 3.69
N LYS A 16 8.35 -2.16 3.97
CA LYS A 16 8.67 -3.20 2.98
C LYS A 16 7.47 -4.07 2.64
N ASN A 17 6.44 -4.08 3.48
CA ASN A 17 5.22 -4.88 3.30
C ASN A 17 4.24 -4.25 2.30
N ILE A 18 4.50 -3.01 1.86
CA ILE A 18 3.69 -2.36 0.82
C ILE A 18 4.16 -2.84 -0.55
N HIS A 19 3.30 -3.57 -1.24
CA HIS A 19 3.50 -4.01 -2.61
C HIS A 19 2.65 -3.17 -3.56
N PHE A 20 3.31 -2.47 -4.47
CA PHE A 20 2.65 -1.72 -5.54
C PHE A 20 2.29 -2.64 -6.71
N ALA A 21 1.09 -2.46 -7.25
CA ALA A 21 0.64 -3.07 -8.49
C ALA A 21 1.44 -2.51 -9.68
N GLU A 22 1.51 -3.28 -10.77
CA GLU A 22 2.11 -2.84 -12.03
C GLU A 22 1.12 -2.01 -12.85
N GLN A 23 0.49 -1.04 -12.18
CA GLN A 23 -0.50 -0.16 -12.75
C GLN A 23 -0.32 1.25 -12.16
N VAL A 24 -0.35 2.23 -13.05
CA VAL A 24 -0.41 3.65 -12.73
C VAL A 24 -1.51 4.27 -13.59
N THR A 25 -2.39 5.06 -12.99
CA THR A 25 -3.48 5.74 -13.71
C THR A 25 -3.37 7.25 -13.53
N GLU A 26 -3.90 8.00 -14.49
CA GLU A 26 -4.17 9.42 -14.33
C GLU A 26 -5.65 9.60 -14.03
N GLU A 27 -5.98 10.23 -12.92
CA GLU A 27 -7.37 10.41 -12.47
C GLU A 27 -7.61 11.87 -12.10
N ARG A 28 -8.79 12.38 -12.45
CA ARG A 28 -9.23 13.72 -12.07
C ARG A 28 -9.94 13.65 -10.73
N ILE A 29 -9.36 14.22 -9.68
CA ILE A 29 -9.92 14.27 -8.33
C ILE A 29 -9.98 15.74 -7.90
N ASN A 30 -11.14 16.21 -7.46
CA ASN A 30 -11.38 17.62 -7.09
C ASN A 30 -10.87 18.61 -8.16
N ASP A 31 -11.19 18.32 -9.43
CA ASP A 31 -10.79 19.11 -10.61
C ASP A 31 -9.29 19.22 -10.89
N GLN A 32 -8.46 18.44 -10.21
CA GLN A 32 -7.02 18.35 -10.45
C GLN A 32 -6.65 16.98 -11.01
N ASN A 33 -5.67 16.93 -11.91
CA ASN A 33 -5.14 15.67 -12.41
C ASN A 33 -4.15 15.10 -11.40
N HIS A 34 -4.33 13.82 -11.07
CA HIS A 34 -3.51 13.07 -10.14
C HIS A 34 -2.92 11.85 -10.81
N LEU A 35 -1.68 11.53 -10.47
CA LEU A 35 -1.09 10.24 -10.76
C LEU A 35 -1.44 9.28 -9.62
N VAL A 36 -2.18 8.22 -9.90
CA VAL A 36 -2.66 7.26 -8.91
C VAL A 36 -1.86 5.96 -8.99
N LEU A 37 -1.30 5.57 -7.84
CA LEU A 37 -0.55 4.35 -7.63
C LEU A 37 -1.34 3.41 -6.73
N TYR A 38 -1.47 2.15 -7.13
CA TYR A 38 -2.20 1.16 -6.35
C TYR A 38 -1.23 0.26 -5.59
N GLY A 39 -1.52 0.03 -4.31
CA GLY A 39 -0.71 -0.84 -3.46
C GLY A 39 -1.52 -1.68 -2.48
N LYS A 40 -0.88 -2.71 -1.95
CA LYS A 40 -1.43 -3.62 -0.94
C LYS A 40 -0.44 -3.85 0.18
N LEU A 41 -0.92 -3.79 1.42
CA LEU A 41 -0.14 -4.21 2.58
C LEU A 41 -0.21 -5.74 2.71
N THR A 42 0.90 -6.43 2.56
CA THR A 42 0.96 -7.91 2.58
C THR A 42 1.48 -8.48 3.90
N TYR A 43 1.42 -7.69 4.98
CA TYR A 43 1.90 -8.14 6.28
C TYR A 43 1.00 -9.25 6.84
N THR A 44 1.61 -10.41 7.10
CA THR A 44 0.98 -11.52 7.83
C THR A 44 1.61 -11.62 9.22
N PRO A 45 0.85 -11.43 10.31
CA PRO A 45 1.38 -11.51 11.66
C PRO A 45 1.81 -12.95 12.00
N LYS A 46 2.92 -13.10 12.71
CA LYS A 46 3.43 -14.41 13.19
C LYS A 46 2.67 -14.95 14.39
N ALA A 47 2.07 -14.07 15.18
CA ALA A 47 1.27 -14.40 16.34
C ALA A 47 0.28 -13.25 16.62
N CYS A 48 -0.79 -13.54 17.33
CA CYS A 48 -1.73 -12.52 17.77
C CYS A 48 -1.08 -11.65 18.84
N GLU A 49 -1.03 -10.33 18.64
CA GLU A 49 -0.43 -9.40 19.61
C GLU A 49 -1.19 -9.33 20.94
N LYS A 50 -2.48 -9.72 20.97
CA LYS A 50 -3.28 -9.73 22.21
C LYS A 50 -3.13 -10.99 23.04
N CYS A 51 -3.14 -12.17 22.42
CA CYS A 51 -3.19 -13.44 23.14
C CYS A 51 -1.94 -14.31 22.94
N GLY A 52 -1.00 -13.92 22.08
CA GLY A 52 0.23 -14.66 21.82
C GLY A 52 0.06 -15.94 20.99
N THR A 53 -1.17 -16.27 20.56
CA THR A 53 -1.42 -17.44 19.72
C THR A 53 -0.61 -17.35 18.43
N VAL A 54 0.27 -18.33 18.22
CA VAL A 54 1.11 -18.44 17.02
C VAL A 54 0.25 -18.70 15.80
N ASN A 55 0.51 -17.96 14.74
CA ASN A 55 -0.10 -18.15 13.43
C ASN A 55 0.62 -19.30 12.71
N ARG A 56 0.09 -20.52 12.85
CA ARG A 56 0.66 -21.74 12.25
C ARG A 56 0.14 -21.98 10.84
N SER A 57 -1.02 -21.44 10.50
CA SER A 57 -1.68 -21.57 9.19
C SER A 57 -2.25 -20.24 8.70
N SER A 58 -2.63 -20.15 7.43
CA SER A 58 -3.29 -18.96 6.88
C SER A 58 -4.69 -18.68 7.46
N ALA A 59 -5.22 -19.58 8.29
CA ALA A 59 -6.55 -19.48 8.88
C ALA A 59 -6.57 -19.11 10.37
N ASP A 60 -5.41 -19.07 11.05
CA ASP A 60 -5.40 -18.87 12.51
C ASP A 60 -5.55 -17.39 12.88
N ILE A 61 -5.00 -16.49 12.03
CA ILE A 61 -5.20 -15.05 12.14
C ILE A 61 -5.79 -14.54 10.83
N VAL A 62 -7.12 -14.43 10.79
CA VAL A 62 -7.87 -13.93 9.63
C VAL A 62 -8.09 -12.43 9.77
N LYS A 63 -7.69 -11.68 8.74
CA LYS A 63 -7.99 -10.25 8.63
C LYS A 63 -9.38 -10.08 8.02
N SER A 64 -10.38 -9.76 8.83
CA SER A 64 -11.76 -9.58 8.37
C SER A 64 -11.94 -8.23 7.67
N GLY A 65 -11.80 -8.24 6.35
CA GLY A 65 -12.05 -7.09 5.49
C GLY A 65 -10.78 -6.39 4.99
N THR A 66 -10.97 -5.55 3.98
CA THR A 66 -9.91 -4.71 3.39
C THR A 66 -10.27 -3.25 3.60
N LYS A 67 -9.34 -2.45 4.14
CA LYS A 67 -9.52 -1.00 4.30
C LYS A 67 -8.72 -0.27 3.23
N LEU A 68 -9.38 0.62 2.48
CA LEU A 68 -8.69 1.53 1.57
C LEU A 68 -8.14 2.73 2.35
N SER A 69 -6.87 3.04 2.11
CA SER A 69 -6.19 4.21 2.68
C SER A 69 -5.52 5.00 1.57
N THR A 70 -5.67 6.32 1.60
CA THR A 70 -5.14 7.22 0.56
C THR A 70 -4.02 8.08 1.13
N LEU A 71 -2.86 8.04 0.49
CA LEU A 71 -1.69 8.84 0.83
C LEU A 71 -1.48 9.89 -0.26
N LYS A 72 -1.56 11.18 0.10
CA LYS A 72 -1.11 12.25 -0.78
C LYS A 72 0.40 12.42 -0.64
N LEU A 73 1.10 12.32 -1.76
CA LEU A 73 2.56 12.47 -1.81
C LEU A 73 2.92 13.82 -2.41
N THR A 74 4.16 14.23 -2.20
CA THR A 74 4.70 15.45 -2.83
C THR A 74 4.56 15.37 -4.35
N PRO A 75 4.23 16.48 -5.03
CA PRO A 75 4.12 16.49 -6.48
C PRO A 75 5.42 16.03 -7.13
N ILE A 76 5.31 15.19 -8.14
CA ILE A 76 6.42 14.77 -9.00
C ILE A 76 6.16 15.39 -10.36
N ASN A 77 7.09 16.19 -10.88
CA ASN A 77 6.93 16.91 -12.14
C ASN A 77 5.62 17.75 -12.21
N TRP A 78 5.29 18.46 -11.13
CA TRP A 78 4.08 19.29 -11.01
C TRP A 78 2.75 18.53 -10.99
N VAL A 79 2.78 17.19 -11.03
CA VAL A 79 1.60 16.34 -10.88
C VAL A 79 1.52 15.81 -9.46
N THR A 80 0.36 15.93 -8.83
CA THR A 80 0.15 15.39 -7.48
C THR A 80 0.03 13.88 -7.55
N VAL A 81 0.80 13.17 -6.73
CA VAL A 81 0.79 11.71 -6.68
C VAL A 81 -0.07 11.24 -5.51
N ILE A 82 -0.94 10.27 -5.76
CA ILE A 82 -1.78 9.63 -4.75
C ILE A 82 -1.46 8.14 -4.74
N ALA A 83 -1.20 7.58 -3.56
CA ALA A 83 -1.12 6.14 -3.38
C ALA A 83 -2.38 5.62 -2.67
N VAL A 84 -3.06 4.66 -3.29
CA VAL A 84 -4.22 3.96 -2.73
C VAL A 84 -3.77 2.60 -2.22
N LEU A 85 -3.84 2.40 -0.92
CA LEU A 85 -3.42 1.18 -0.25
C LEU A 85 -4.62 0.36 0.22
N SER A 86 -4.66 -0.91 -0.18
CA SER A 86 -5.52 -1.93 0.42
C SER A 86 -4.83 -2.57 1.63
N ILE A 87 -5.41 -2.40 2.81
CA ILE A 87 -4.90 -2.89 4.09
C ILE A 87 -5.75 -4.05 4.58
#